data_AF-A0A2V9G9D1-F1
#
_entry.id   AF-A0A2V9G9D1-F1
#
_cell.length_a   1.000
_cell.length_b   1.000
_cell.length_c   1.000
_cell.angle_alpha   90.00
_cell.angle_beta   90.00
_cell.angle_gamma   90.00
#
_symmetry.space_group_name_H-M   'P 1'
#
loop_
_entity.id
_entity.type
_entity.pdbx_description
1 polymer ?
#
loop_
_entity_poly.entity_id
_entity_poly.type
_entity_poly.pdbx_seq_one_letter_code
_entity_poly.pdbx_strand_id
1 'polypeptide(L)'
;MQVFDKNYANPRIYTGNVGYEQQIASGWAGYVDFTVSKGVHLTRFTNPNVCCSTADLVSTADVNLGSGPSYTGPAPFPNLGAITDTVSSAKSLYRGATIGVRKRFNNRFQLDANYVWSEDLDDDSNERDPFSFHYYNIYNLAKEYSYSDRDEKHKFNLVTHAELPWKVAVDVRMQAHSAQPYSANPNATGAGPLCSNTEAAHRVQVGLGPGGTNVDCGRNFLRKDNGYFAFNFGAARPFHLGERFQIIPKVEVFNLFNNKNNINTISGSGTPLFDFDGFIRQGVGDPREAQLSVRFQF
;
A
#
# COMPACT_ATOMS: atom_id res chain seq x y z
N MET A 1 26.44 -5.12 15.96
CA MET A 1 27.54 -4.50 15.16
C MET A 1 26.97 -4.12 13.80
N GLN A 2 27.37 -3.00 13.18
CA GLN A 2 26.93 -2.64 11.82
C GLN A 2 28.11 -2.68 10.84
N VAL A 3 27.90 -3.28 9.67
CA VAL A 3 28.86 -3.39 8.59
C VAL A 3 28.19 -3.13 7.24
N PHE A 4 29.01 -2.90 6.22
CA PHE A 4 28.57 -2.77 4.83
C PHE A 4 29.22 -3.85 3.98
N ASP A 5 28.44 -4.41 3.06
CA ASP A 5 28.96 -5.34 2.06
C ASP A 5 30.07 -4.65 1.25
N LYS A 6 31.22 -5.33 1.15
CA LYS A 6 32.34 -4.88 0.33
C LYS A 6 31.91 -4.65 -1.14
N ASN A 7 30.94 -5.40 -1.63
CA ASN A 7 30.44 -5.35 -2.99
C ASN A 7 29.11 -4.58 -3.11
N TYR A 8 28.77 -3.76 -2.12
CA TYR A 8 27.54 -2.97 -2.13
C TYR A 8 27.47 -2.10 -3.40
N ALA A 9 26.39 -2.29 -4.17
CA ALA A 9 26.09 -1.51 -5.35
C ALA A 9 24.99 -0.48 -5.04
N ASN A 10 25.15 0.73 -5.57
CA ASN A 10 24.11 1.75 -5.42
C ASN A 10 22.80 1.30 -6.08
N PRO A 11 21.64 1.54 -5.42
CA PRO A 11 20.33 1.25 -6.00
C PRO A 11 20.13 1.87 -7.38
N ARG A 12 19.53 1.10 -8.29
CA ARG A 12 19.18 1.55 -9.64
C ARG A 12 17.73 1.22 -9.93
N ILE A 13 17.05 2.15 -10.59
CA ILE A 13 15.67 1.98 -11.01
C ILE A 13 15.61 2.15 -12.52
N TYR A 14 15.01 1.17 -13.20
CA TYR A 14 14.73 1.24 -14.63
C TYR A 14 13.23 1.39 -14.82
N THR A 15 12.82 2.49 -15.43
CA THR A 15 11.40 2.79 -15.67
C THR A 15 11.09 2.84 -17.15
N GLY A 16 9.98 2.24 -17.55
CA GLY A 16 9.41 2.35 -18.88
C GLY A 16 7.95 2.80 -18.79
N ASN A 17 7.57 3.73 -19.65
CA ASN A 17 6.19 4.22 -19.75
C ASN A 17 5.78 4.26 -21.21
N VAL A 18 4.57 3.77 -21.50
CA VAL A 18 3.95 3.84 -22.83
C VAL A 18 2.51 4.29 -22.65
N GLY A 19 2.18 5.43 -23.25
CA GLY A 19 0.86 6.02 -23.17
C GLY A 19 0.24 6.24 -24.55
N TYR A 20 -1.07 6.10 -24.64
CA TYR A 20 -1.87 6.47 -25.80
C TYR A 20 -3.10 7.24 -25.36
N GLU A 21 -3.27 8.46 -25.88
CA GLU A 21 -4.46 9.28 -25.65
C GLU A 21 -5.08 9.61 -27.02
N GLN A 22 -6.40 9.47 -27.11
CA GLN A 22 -7.14 9.80 -28.31
C GLN A 22 -8.43 10.55 -27.97
N GLN A 23 -8.75 11.54 -28.78
CA GLN A 23 -10.07 12.14 -28.78
C GLN A 23 -11.11 11.12 -29.24
N ILE A 24 -12.05 10.77 -28.36
CA ILE A 24 -13.12 9.80 -28.63
C ILE A 24 -14.43 10.46 -29.06
N ALA A 25 -14.64 11.72 -28.66
CA ALA A 25 -15.76 12.55 -29.09
C ALA A 25 -15.40 14.05 -28.91
N SER A 26 -16.27 14.96 -29.33
CA SER A 26 -16.02 16.40 -29.13
C SER A 26 -15.88 16.75 -27.65
N GLY A 27 -14.68 17.20 -27.25
CA GLY A 27 -14.33 17.51 -25.86
C GLY A 27 -14.05 16.30 -24.95
N TRP A 28 -14.09 15.07 -25.47
CA TRP A 28 -13.78 13.85 -24.74
C TRP A 28 -12.50 13.21 -25.25
N ALA A 29 -11.61 12.82 -24.35
CA ALA A 29 -10.42 12.03 -24.64
C ALA A 29 -10.42 10.77 -23.77
N GLY A 30 -10.13 9.63 -24.37
CA GLY A 30 -9.82 8.39 -23.65
C GLY A 30 -8.32 8.15 -23.69
N TYR A 31 -7.77 7.57 -22.64
CA TYR A 31 -6.35 7.24 -22.58
C TYR A 31 -6.08 5.90 -21.92
N VAL A 32 -4.97 5.30 -22.30
CA VAL A 32 -4.36 4.14 -21.64
C VAL A 32 -2.88 4.42 -21.41
N ASP A 33 -2.39 4.10 -20.21
CA ASP A 33 -0.99 4.25 -19.83
C ASP A 33 -0.48 2.95 -19.21
N PHE A 34 0.67 2.47 -19.68
CA PHE A 34 1.37 1.32 -19.12
C PHE A 34 2.68 1.79 -18.49
N THR A 35 2.92 1.37 -17.26
CA THR A 35 4.11 1.74 -16.48
C THR A 35 4.76 0.48 -15.94
N VAL A 36 6.08 0.38 -16.11
CA VAL A 36 6.91 -0.63 -15.47
C VAL A 36 8.04 0.08 -14.74
N SER A 37 8.29 -0.29 -13.50
CA SER A 37 9.45 0.18 -12.73
C SER A 37 10.15 -1.02 -12.10
N LYS A 38 11.42 -1.22 -12.43
CA LYS A 38 12.24 -2.31 -11.90
C LYS A 38 13.36 -1.74 -11.06
N GLY A 39 13.34 -2.01 -9.76
CA GLY A 39 14.42 -1.72 -8.83
C GLY A 39 15.42 -2.88 -8.76
N VAL A 40 16.71 -2.57 -8.83
CA VAL A 40 17.80 -3.51 -8.57
C VAL A 40 18.83 -2.89 -7.64
N HIS A 41 19.58 -3.74 -6.96
CA HIS A 41 20.56 -3.31 -5.95
C HIS A 41 19.92 -2.48 -4.84
N LEU A 42 18.66 -2.78 -4.49
CA LEU A 42 18.02 -2.13 -3.37
C LEU A 42 18.72 -2.59 -2.09
N THR A 43 18.81 -1.67 -1.14
CA THR A 43 19.36 -1.93 0.19
C THR A 43 18.53 -3.03 0.86
N ARG A 44 19.19 -3.91 1.61
CA ARG A 44 18.61 -4.85 2.56
C ARG A 44 19.54 -4.95 3.75
N PHE A 45 18.99 -5.20 4.93
CA PHE A 45 19.76 -5.50 6.13
C PHE A 45 19.70 -7.01 6.39
N THR A 46 20.85 -7.64 6.59
CA THR A 46 20.93 -9.07 6.92
C THR A 46 21.80 -9.33 8.13
N ASN A 47 21.56 -10.45 8.80
CA ASN A 47 22.41 -10.98 9.85
C ASN A 47 23.16 -12.23 9.40
N PRO A 48 24.38 -12.08 8.85
CA PRO A 48 25.17 -13.22 8.40
C PRO A 48 25.78 -14.02 9.57
N ASN A 49 25.74 -13.50 10.81
CA ASN A 49 26.26 -14.20 11.98
C ASN A 49 25.26 -15.22 12.54
N VAL A 50 24.81 -16.13 11.67
CA VAL A 50 23.92 -17.24 12.00
C VAL A 50 24.52 -18.54 11.46
N CYS A 51 24.25 -19.65 12.14
CA CYS A 51 24.50 -20.99 11.62
C CYS A 51 23.45 -21.36 10.59
N CYS A 52 23.57 -22.39 9.79
CA CYS A 52 24.72 -22.86 9.01
C CYS A 52 24.17 -23.17 7.60
N SER A 53 22.90 -23.64 7.56
CA SER A 53 22.12 -23.86 6.36
C SER A 53 20.62 -23.63 6.60
N THR A 54 19.83 -23.78 5.55
CA THR A 54 18.35 -23.80 5.65
C THR A 54 17.83 -24.94 6.54
N ALA A 55 18.58 -26.04 6.70
CA ALA A 55 18.14 -27.18 7.52
C ALA A 55 18.11 -26.85 9.02
N ASP A 56 18.86 -25.83 9.45
CA ASP A 56 18.98 -25.41 10.84
C ASP A 56 17.96 -24.34 11.22
N LEU A 57 17.12 -23.90 10.27
CA LEU A 57 16.14 -22.83 10.45
C LEU A 57 15.06 -23.24 11.45
N VAL A 58 14.86 -22.42 12.47
CA VAL A 58 13.75 -22.55 13.41
C VAL A 58 12.52 -21.90 12.78
N SER A 59 11.71 -22.72 12.12
CA SER A 59 10.58 -22.29 11.29
C SER A 59 9.45 -21.57 12.04
N THR A 60 9.40 -21.66 13.37
CA THR A 60 8.37 -21.04 14.21
C THR A 60 8.82 -19.73 14.87
N ALA A 61 10.04 -19.27 14.61
CA ALA A 61 10.51 -17.98 15.13
C ALA A 61 9.88 -16.83 14.34
N ASP A 62 9.30 -15.87 15.06
CA ASP A 62 8.63 -14.72 14.48
C ASP A 62 9.63 -13.73 13.86
N VAL A 63 9.62 -13.64 12.54
CA VAL A 63 10.43 -12.68 11.77
C VAL A 63 9.70 -11.35 11.53
N ASN A 64 8.38 -11.28 11.79
CA ASN A 64 7.57 -10.11 11.45
C ASN A 64 7.79 -8.93 12.42
N LEU A 65 8.34 -9.18 13.61
CA LEU A 65 8.76 -8.14 14.55
C LEU A 65 10.18 -7.62 14.28
N GLY A 66 10.75 -7.92 13.11
CA GLY A 66 12.05 -7.41 12.70
C GLY A 66 13.26 -8.04 13.39
N SER A 67 13.07 -9.12 14.16
CA SER A 67 14.18 -9.81 14.85
C SER A 67 14.97 -10.77 13.96
N GLY A 68 14.46 -11.07 12.76
CA GLY A 68 15.06 -12.02 11.83
C GLY A 68 14.91 -13.47 12.26
N PRO A 69 15.33 -14.40 11.38
CA PRO A 69 15.17 -15.82 11.64
C PRO A 69 16.18 -16.33 12.67
N SER A 70 15.76 -17.36 13.41
CA SER A 70 16.60 -18.08 14.37
C SER A 70 17.06 -19.41 13.80
N TYR A 71 18.25 -19.86 14.19
CA TYR A 71 18.86 -21.11 13.76
C TYR A 71 19.35 -21.91 14.97
N THR A 72 19.26 -23.25 14.91
CA THR A 72 19.54 -24.13 16.06
C THR A 72 21.02 -24.30 16.39
N GLY A 73 21.93 -24.03 15.45
CA GLY A 73 23.37 -24.20 15.65
C GLY A 73 24.11 -22.90 16.02
N PRO A 74 25.39 -23.02 16.44
CA PRO A 74 26.15 -21.90 16.95
C PRO A 74 26.50 -20.89 15.86
N ALA A 75 26.28 -19.60 16.14
CA ALA A 75 26.73 -18.52 15.25
C ALA A 75 28.25 -18.61 14.99
N PRO A 76 28.73 -18.29 13.77
CA PRO A 76 30.16 -18.32 13.45
C PRO A 76 31.03 -17.47 14.39
N PHE A 77 30.49 -16.35 14.88
CA PHE A 77 31.13 -15.47 15.84
C PHE A 77 30.28 -15.32 17.11
N PRO A 78 30.38 -16.26 18.08
CA PRO A 78 29.51 -16.27 19.26
C PRO A 78 29.58 -15.01 20.12
N ASN A 79 30.74 -14.33 20.12
CA ASN A 79 30.99 -13.15 20.96
C ASN A 79 30.49 -11.83 20.35
N LEU A 80 30.03 -11.82 19.09
CA LEU A 80 29.64 -10.59 18.39
C LEU A 80 28.13 -10.30 18.40
N GLY A 81 27.30 -11.26 18.81
CA GLY A 81 25.85 -11.16 18.71
C GLY A 81 25.37 -10.96 17.27
N ALA A 82 24.22 -10.33 17.07
CA ALA A 82 23.73 -10.01 15.74
C ALA A 82 24.64 -8.99 15.02
N ILE A 83 24.96 -9.28 13.77
CA ILE A 83 25.67 -8.37 12.86
C ILE A 83 24.63 -7.83 11.89
N THR A 84 24.49 -6.52 11.77
CA THR A 84 23.67 -5.90 10.73
C THR A 84 24.57 -5.61 9.55
N ASP A 85 24.51 -6.46 8.53
CA ASP A 85 25.20 -6.29 7.25
C ASP A 85 24.29 -5.58 6.26
N THR A 86 24.73 -4.41 5.81
CA THR A 86 24.02 -3.61 4.81
C THR A 86 24.43 -4.09 3.42
N VAL A 87 23.52 -4.79 2.76
CA VAL A 87 23.74 -5.43 1.46
C VAL A 87 22.86 -4.79 0.39
N SER A 88 23.25 -4.90 -0.88
CA SER A 88 22.47 -4.40 -2.02
C SER A 88 21.81 -5.55 -2.81
N SER A 89 21.18 -6.49 -2.10
CA SER A 89 20.65 -7.72 -2.68
C SER A 89 19.16 -7.66 -3.05
N ALA A 90 18.44 -6.65 -2.55
CA ALA A 90 17.00 -6.55 -2.76
C ALA A 90 16.65 -6.00 -4.16
N LYS A 91 15.42 -6.27 -4.58
CA LYS A 91 14.87 -5.90 -5.89
C LYS A 91 13.37 -5.66 -5.79
N SER A 92 12.86 -4.86 -6.73
CA SER A 92 11.42 -4.61 -6.86
C SER A 92 10.98 -4.60 -8.33
N LEU A 93 9.69 -4.84 -8.55
CA LEU A 93 9.04 -4.77 -9.84
C LEU A 93 7.60 -4.29 -9.67
N TYR A 94 7.39 -3.03 -10.06
CA TYR A 94 6.06 -2.46 -10.24
C TYR A 94 5.63 -2.59 -11.70
N ARG A 95 4.36 -2.98 -11.91
CA ARG A 95 3.69 -2.98 -13.21
C ARG A 95 2.29 -2.41 -13.04
N GLY A 96 1.94 -1.41 -13.84
CA GLY A 96 0.64 -0.75 -13.79
C GLY A 96 0.07 -0.51 -15.18
N ALA A 97 -1.24 -0.67 -15.31
CA ALA A 97 -2.02 -0.22 -16.44
C ALA A 97 -3.10 0.74 -15.94
N THR A 98 -3.14 1.95 -16.49
CA THR A 98 -4.16 2.94 -16.21
C THR A 98 -5.04 3.08 -17.44
N ILE A 99 -6.36 3.02 -17.26
CA ILE A 99 -7.32 3.43 -18.27
C ILE A 99 -8.11 4.61 -17.73
N GLY A 100 -8.33 5.62 -18.55
CA GLY A 100 -9.04 6.80 -18.11
C GLY A 100 -9.76 7.54 -19.22
N VAL A 101 -10.57 8.49 -18.77
CA VAL A 101 -11.37 9.36 -19.63
C VAL A 101 -11.36 10.77 -19.08
N ARG A 102 -11.22 11.74 -19.98
CA ARG A 102 -11.23 13.16 -19.69
C ARG A 102 -12.27 13.85 -20.54
N LYS A 103 -13.07 14.70 -19.90
CA LYS A 103 -14.03 15.58 -20.54
C LYS A 103 -13.69 17.01 -20.18
N ARG A 104 -13.24 17.79 -21.18
CA ARG A 104 -13.05 19.24 -21.04
C ARG A 104 -14.38 19.91 -20.71
N PHE A 105 -14.33 20.99 -19.92
CA PHE A 105 -15.53 21.77 -19.63
C PHE A 105 -16.13 22.34 -20.91
N ASN A 106 -17.26 21.78 -21.32
CA ASN A 106 -18.14 22.30 -22.36
C ASN A 106 -19.55 21.81 -22.06
N ASN A 107 -20.56 22.54 -22.54
CA ASN A 107 -21.96 22.21 -22.29
C ASN A 107 -22.25 21.96 -20.79
N ARG A 108 -21.65 22.79 -19.93
CA ARG A 108 -21.85 22.78 -18.46
C ARG A 108 -21.31 21.54 -17.73
N PHE A 109 -20.37 20.79 -18.31
CA PHE A 109 -19.87 19.56 -17.70
C PHE A 109 -18.38 19.30 -17.98
N GLN A 110 -17.64 18.97 -16.92
CA GLN A 110 -16.29 18.40 -16.96
C GLN A 110 -16.17 17.16 -16.09
N LEU A 111 -15.24 16.28 -16.48
CA LEU A 111 -14.96 15.02 -15.79
C LEU A 111 -13.51 14.59 -16.01
N ASP A 112 -12.87 14.06 -14.98
CA ASP A 112 -11.67 13.25 -15.08
C ASP A 112 -11.92 11.96 -14.29
N ALA A 113 -11.74 10.81 -14.94
CA ALA A 113 -11.84 9.52 -14.29
C ALA A 113 -10.70 8.62 -14.73
N ASN A 114 -10.18 7.82 -13.81
CA ASN A 114 -9.18 6.80 -14.10
C ASN A 114 -9.35 5.58 -13.22
N TYR A 115 -8.92 4.45 -13.78
CA TYR A 115 -8.80 3.18 -13.10
C TYR A 115 -7.40 2.63 -13.34
N VAL A 116 -6.71 2.31 -12.26
CA VAL A 116 -5.38 1.71 -12.25
C VAL A 116 -5.52 0.25 -11.83
N TRP A 117 -5.01 -0.64 -12.66
CA TRP A 117 -4.71 -2.01 -12.29
C TRP A 117 -3.20 -2.16 -12.16
N SER A 118 -2.72 -2.49 -10.96
CA SER A 118 -1.28 -2.59 -10.70
C SER A 118 -0.88 -3.85 -9.93
N GLU A 119 0.41 -4.10 -9.93
CA GLU A 119 1.09 -5.10 -9.12
C GLU A 119 2.43 -4.52 -8.70
N ASP A 120 2.67 -4.45 -7.39
CA ASP A 120 3.97 -4.09 -6.83
C ASP A 120 4.56 -5.29 -6.10
N LEU A 121 5.71 -5.77 -6.57
CA LEU A 121 6.44 -6.88 -5.99
C LEU A 121 7.80 -6.41 -5.51
N ASP A 122 8.26 -6.90 -4.38
CA ASP A 122 9.62 -6.73 -3.91
C ASP A 122 10.08 -7.98 -3.15
N ASP A 123 11.34 -8.04 -2.74
CA ASP A 123 11.83 -9.04 -1.80
C ASP A 123 12.31 -8.43 -0.48
N ASP A 124 12.17 -7.11 -0.28
CA ASP A 124 12.39 -6.45 1.00
C ASP A 124 11.67 -5.09 1.03
N SER A 125 10.62 -4.96 1.83
CA SER A 125 9.89 -3.71 2.05
C SER A 125 10.47 -2.99 3.27
N ASN A 126 11.62 -2.31 3.10
CA ASN A 126 12.40 -1.75 4.22
C ASN A 126 12.46 -0.22 4.25
N GLU A 127 11.40 0.45 3.79
CA GLU A 127 11.38 1.91 3.66
C GLU A 127 11.74 2.59 4.99
N ARG A 128 12.98 3.09 5.14
CA ARG A 128 13.49 3.73 6.37
C ARG A 128 13.58 2.81 7.61
N ASP A 129 13.66 1.50 7.43
CA ASP A 129 13.94 0.54 8.51
C ASP A 129 15.38 -0.02 8.41
N PRO A 130 16.38 0.61 9.08
CA PRO A 130 17.75 0.14 9.08
C PRO A 130 18.10 -0.81 10.23
N PHE A 131 17.12 -1.28 11.00
CA PHE A 131 17.36 -2.00 12.25
C PHE A 131 16.73 -3.39 12.29
N SER A 132 15.79 -3.68 11.39
CA SER A 132 15.06 -4.94 11.37
C SER A 132 15.58 -5.92 10.32
N PHE A 133 15.34 -7.20 10.59
CA PHE A 133 15.52 -8.31 9.67
C PHE A 133 14.16 -8.96 9.40
N HIS A 134 13.57 -8.68 8.24
CA HIS A 134 12.21 -9.15 7.90
C HIS A 134 12.16 -10.43 7.06
N TYR A 135 13.32 -10.94 6.65
CA TYR A 135 13.41 -12.14 5.81
C TYR A 135 13.20 -13.42 6.65
N TYR A 136 12.60 -14.45 6.04
CA TYR A 136 12.37 -15.73 6.71
C TYR A 136 13.59 -16.64 6.73
N ASN A 137 14.45 -16.59 5.70
CA ASN A 137 15.61 -17.46 5.62
C ASN A 137 16.77 -16.79 4.87
N ILE A 138 17.88 -16.53 5.58
CA ILE A 138 19.04 -15.86 4.97
C ILE A 138 19.68 -16.68 3.85
N TYR A 139 19.59 -18.02 3.93
CA TYR A 139 20.16 -18.93 2.94
C TYR A 139 19.25 -19.12 1.72
N ASN A 140 18.04 -18.55 1.73
CA ASN A 140 17.13 -18.59 0.60
C ASN A 140 16.25 -17.32 0.54
N LEU A 141 16.89 -16.18 0.32
CA LEU A 141 16.22 -14.88 0.18
C LEU A 141 15.30 -14.79 -1.04
N ALA A 142 15.39 -15.72 -2.00
CA ALA A 142 14.49 -15.74 -3.15
C ALA A 142 13.03 -15.98 -2.74
N LYS A 143 12.79 -16.64 -1.59
CA LYS A 143 11.45 -16.84 -1.02
C LYS A 143 10.80 -15.56 -0.49
N GLU A 144 11.58 -14.50 -0.34
CA GLU A 144 11.07 -13.21 0.10
C GLU A 144 10.38 -12.44 -1.03
N TYR A 145 10.55 -12.85 -2.28
CA TYR A 145 9.95 -12.16 -3.41
C TYR A 145 8.43 -12.37 -3.46
N SER A 146 7.67 -11.34 -3.10
CA SER A 146 6.21 -11.35 -2.98
C SER A 146 5.65 -9.94 -3.20
N TYR A 147 4.36 -9.74 -2.94
CA TYR A 147 3.75 -8.41 -2.93
C TYR A 147 4.50 -7.48 -1.96
N SER A 148 4.74 -6.25 -2.40
CA SER A 148 5.24 -5.16 -1.54
C SER A 148 4.17 -4.73 -0.56
N ASP A 149 4.56 -4.19 0.61
CA ASP A 149 3.60 -3.60 1.58
C ASP A 149 2.75 -2.47 0.96
N ARG A 150 3.25 -1.86 -0.12
CA ARG A 150 2.59 -0.78 -0.86
C ARG A 150 1.70 -1.27 -2.00
N ASP A 151 1.60 -2.58 -2.22
CA ASP A 151 0.80 -3.13 -3.32
C ASP A 151 -0.69 -2.78 -3.15
N GLU A 152 -1.22 -2.13 -4.16
CA GLU A 152 -2.65 -1.87 -4.29
C GLU A 152 -3.06 -2.29 -5.70
N LYS A 153 -3.77 -3.42 -5.78
CA LYS A 153 -4.13 -4.03 -7.06
C LYS A 153 -5.03 -3.16 -7.92
N HIS A 154 -5.97 -2.47 -7.28
CA HIS A 154 -6.99 -1.68 -7.95
C HIS A 154 -7.08 -0.29 -7.32
N LYS A 155 -7.04 0.76 -8.14
CA LYS A 155 -7.33 2.14 -7.72
C LYS A 155 -8.30 2.78 -8.70
N PHE A 156 -9.24 3.56 -8.20
CA PHE A 156 -10.19 4.32 -9.00
C PHE A 156 -10.28 5.75 -8.48
N ASN A 157 -10.24 6.71 -9.40
CA ASN A 157 -10.43 8.12 -9.10
C ASN A 157 -11.44 8.72 -10.07
N LEU A 158 -12.30 9.60 -9.54
CA LEU A 158 -13.25 10.39 -10.31
C LEU A 158 -13.30 11.79 -9.72
N VAL A 159 -13.26 12.81 -10.57
CA VAL A 159 -13.61 14.19 -10.25
C VAL A 159 -14.51 14.72 -11.34
N THR A 160 -15.61 15.36 -10.95
CA THR A 160 -16.54 16.00 -11.89
C THR A 160 -16.94 17.37 -11.40
N HIS A 161 -17.34 18.21 -12.36
CA HIS A 161 -18.05 19.46 -12.08
C HIS A 161 -19.11 19.66 -13.16
N ALA A 162 -20.32 19.98 -12.72
CA ALA A 162 -21.47 20.16 -13.59
C ALA A 162 -22.29 21.38 -13.19
N GLU A 163 -22.81 22.14 -14.15
CA GLU A 163 -23.83 23.16 -13.89
C GLU A 163 -25.20 22.63 -14.33
N LEU A 164 -26.02 22.30 -13.33
CA LEU A 164 -27.38 21.81 -13.49
C LEU A 164 -28.35 22.95 -13.85
N PRO A 165 -29.61 22.62 -14.23
CA PRO A 165 -30.69 23.59 -14.28
C PRO A 165 -30.80 24.41 -12.98
N TRP A 166 -31.36 25.61 -13.08
CA TRP A 166 -31.46 26.58 -11.97
C TRP A 166 -30.13 27.12 -11.44
N LYS A 167 -29.04 27.02 -12.23
CA LYS A 167 -27.70 27.53 -11.90
C LYS A 167 -27.09 26.84 -10.67
N VAL A 168 -27.39 25.57 -10.43
CA VAL A 168 -26.78 24.81 -9.35
C VAL A 168 -25.50 24.16 -9.88
N ALA A 169 -24.35 24.57 -9.34
CA ALA A 169 -23.08 23.90 -9.58
C ALA A 169 -22.98 22.68 -8.66
N VAL A 170 -22.58 21.54 -9.21
CA VAL A 170 -22.40 20.27 -8.49
C VAL A 170 -21.01 19.73 -8.74
N ASP A 171 -20.36 19.30 -7.67
CA ASP A 171 -19.06 18.65 -7.68
C ASP A 171 -19.21 17.24 -7.11
N VAL A 172 -18.67 16.24 -7.81
CA VAL A 172 -18.57 14.87 -7.28
C VAL A 172 -17.11 14.45 -7.34
N ARG A 173 -16.60 13.92 -6.23
CA ARG A 173 -15.30 13.25 -6.18
C ARG A 173 -15.48 11.85 -5.63
N MET A 174 -14.90 10.87 -6.32
CA MET A 174 -14.82 9.50 -5.79
C MET A 174 -13.38 9.03 -5.80
N GLN A 175 -13.02 8.28 -4.77
CA GLN A 175 -11.74 7.60 -4.65
C GLN A 175 -12.00 6.21 -4.08
N ALA A 176 -11.42 5.19 -4.70
CA ALA A 176 -11.47 3.83 -4.20
C ALA A 176 -10.13 3.14 -4.41
N HIS A 177 -9.73 2.27 -3.48
CA HIS A 177 -8.63 1.34 -3.72
C HIS A 177 -8.82 0.03 -2.97
N SER A 178 -8.23 -1.03 -3.51
CA SER A 178 -8.17 -2.33 -2.85
C SER A 178 -7.31 -2.26 -1.58
N ALA A 179 -7.53 -3.22 -0.68
CA ALA A 179 -6.71 -3.36 0.51
C ALA A 179 -5.24 -3.71 0.18
N GLN A 180 -4.35 -3.20 1.01
CA GLN A 180 -2.92 -3.49 0.95
C GLN A 180 -2.63 -4.87 1.53
N PRO A 181 -1.55 -5.53 1.10
CA PRO A 181 -1.16 -6.79 1.68
C PRO A 181 -0.46 -6.60 3.03
N TYR A 182 -0.30 -7.71 3.75
CA TYR A 182 0.52 -7.76 4.95
C TYR A 182 0.91 -9.19 5.31
N SER A 183 1.93 -9.32 6.16
CA SER A 183 2.36 -10.60 6.73
C SER A 183 1.61 -10.88 8.03
N ALA A 184 1.26 -12.15 8.28
CA ALA A 184 0.49 -12.60 9.44
C ALA A 184 1.07 -12.13 10.79
N ASN A 185 0.19 -11.93 11.79
CA ASN A 185 0.56 -11.40 13.11
C ASN A 185 0.83 -12.54 14.12
N PRO A 186 2.04 -12.59 14.73
CA PRO A 186 2.45 -13.59 15.74
C PRO A 186 1.49 -13.83 16.90
N ASN A 187 0.62 -12.85 17.22
CA ASN A 187 -0.24 -12.89 18.40
C ASN A 187 -1.66 -13.41 18.14
N ALA A 188 -1.98 -13.86 16.91
CA ALA A 188 -3.32 -14.33 16.57
C ALA A 188 -3.36 -15.87 16.52
N THR A 189 -3.94 -16.53 17.52
CA THR A 189 -4.28 -17.96 17.41
C THR A 189 -5.53 -18.12 16.54
N GLY A 190 -5.32 -18.34 15.26
CA GLY A 190 -6.38 -18.73 14.34
C GLY A 190 -6.64 -20.24 14.36
N ALA A 191 -7.82 -20.65 13.89
CA ALA A 191 -8.17 -22.05 13.61
C ALA A 191 -8.77 -22.18 12.19
N GLY A 192 -8.36 -21.27 11.31
CA GLY A 192 -8.84 -21.11 9.95
C GLY A 192 -8.09 -21.96 8.93
N PRO A 193 -8.44 -21.85 7.64
CA PRO A 193 -7.64 -22.47 6.58
C PRO A 193 -6.19 -21.97 6.59
N LEU A 194 -5.23 -22.83 6.26
CA LEU A 194 -3.82 -22.46 6.12
C LEU A 194 -3.65 -21.21 5.25
N CYS A 195 -2.75 -20.31 5.67
CA CYS A 195 -2.45 -19.06 4.98
C CYS A 195 -3.66 -18.12 4.79
N SER A 196 -4.59 -18.08 5.75
CA SER A 196 -5.75 -17.18 5.72
C SER A 196 -5.78 -16.18 6.87
N ASN A 197 -6.57 -15.12 6.73
CA ASN A 197 -6.76 -14.10 7.78
C ASN A 197 -7.31 -14.70 9.10
N THR A 198 -7.93 -15.88 9.06
CA THR A 198 -8.47 -16.57 10.23
C THR A 198 -7.53 -17.61 10.83
N GLU A 199 -6.34 -17.80 10.26
CA GLU A 199 -5.25 -18.71 10.69
C GLU A 199 -3.94 -17.94 11.00
N ALA A 200 -4.01 -16.61 11.08
CA ALA A 200 -2.89 -15.71 10.88
C ALA A 200 -1.88 -15.61 12.04
N ALA A 201 -1.54 -16.72 12.70
CA ALA A 201 -0.52 -16.76 13.76
C ALA A 201 0.86 -16.44 13.20
N HIS A 202 1.29 -17.01 12.07
CA HIS A 202 2.66 -16.80 11.57
C HIS A 202 2.75 -16.87 10.05
N ARG A 203 3.86 -16.43 9.47
CA ARG A 203 4.14 -16.65 8.03
C ARG A 203 4.29 -18.14 7.71
N VAL A 204 4.86 -18.90 8.64
CA VAL A 204 5.00 -20.34 8.54
C VAL A 204 3.92 -21.00 9.37
N GLN A 205 3.09 -21.78 8.71
CA GLN A 205 1.95 -22.45 9.32
C GLN A 205 2.25 -23.93 9.51
N VAL A 206 1.92 -24.47 10.68
CA VAL A 206 2.09 -25.90 10.97
C VAL A 206 0.89 -26.65 10.38
N GLY A 207 1.12 -27.53 9.41
CA GLY A 207 0.03 -28.35 8.87
C GLY A 207 -0.62 -29.23 9.95
N LEU A 208 -1.95 -29.26 10.01
CA LEU A 208 -2.70 -30.12 10.94
C LEU A 208 -2.52 -31.61 10.55
N GLY A 209 -1.65 -32.34 11.25
CA GLY A 209 -1.46 -33.79 11.09
C GLY A 209 -0.25 -34.34 11.89
N PRO A 210 -0.18 -35.65 12.17
CA PRO A 210 1.01 -36.26 12.77
C PRO A 210 2.23 -36.07 11.85
N GLY A 211 3.22 -35.29 12.29
CA GLY A 211 4.37 -34.89 11.48
C GLY A 211 4.18 -33.62 10.64
N GLY A 212 3.18 -32.79 10.97
CA GLY A 212 2.79 -31.56 10.28
C GLY A 212 3.91 -30.84 9.54
N THR A 213 3.86 -30.87 8.21
CA THR A 213 4.83 -30.15 7.37
C THR A 213 4.59 -28.66 7.51
N ASN A 214 5.64 -27.91 7.84
CA ASN A 214 5.61 -26.46 7.85
C ASN A 214 5.35 -25.91 6.44
N VAL A 215 4.36 -25.04 6.30
CA VAL A 215 4.03 -24.34 5.07
C VAL A 215 4.44 -22.87 5.21
N ASP A 216 5.42 -22.44 4.42
CA ASP A 216 5.76 -21.02 4.28
C ASP A 216 4.74 -20.35 3.34
N CYS A 217 3.86 -19.52 3.89
CA CYS A 217 2.85 -18.79 3.13
C CYS A 217 3.44 -17.62 2.31
N GLY A 218 4.73 -17.32 2.47
CA GLY A 218 5.40 -16.17 1.84
C GLY A 218 5.19 -14.87 2.60
N ARG A 219 5.91 -13.81 2.20
CA ARG A 219 5.65 -12.46 2.71
C ARG A 219 4.32 -11.95 2.14
N ASN A 220 3.58 -11.13 2.89
CA ASN A 220 2.50 -10.30 2.33
C ASN A 220 1.39 -11.10 1.63
N PHE A 221 1.10 -12.29 2.14
CA PHE A 221 0.10 -13.21 1.59
C PHE A 221 -1.33 -12.90 2.02
N LEU A 222 -1.51 -12.05 3.02
CA LEU A 222 -2.82 -11.63 3.53
C LEU A 222 -3.16 -10.21 3.07
N ARG A 223 -4.42 -9.79 3.29
CA ARG A 223 -4.90 -8.44 2.97
C ARG A 223 -5.47 -7.76 4.22
N LYS A 224 -5.01 -6.53 4.48
CA LYS A 224 -5.45 -5.66 5.58
C LYS A 224 -6.95 -5.36 5.44
N ASP A 225 -7.60 -4.86 6.48
CA ASP A 225 -8.97 -4.32 6.41
C ASP A 225 -8.96 -2.80 6.13
N ASN A 226 -8.17 -2.39 5.14
CA ASN A 226 -7.95 -0.98 4.77
C ASN A 226 -8.34 -0.66 3.32
N GLY A 227 -9.22 -1.49 2.74
CA GLY A 227 -9.87 -1.12 1.48
C GLY A 227 -10.61 0.21 1.66
N TYR A 228 -10.48 1.09 0.69
CA TYR A 228 -10.95 2.47 0.80
C TYR A 228 -12.03 2.76 -0.22
N PHE A 229 -13.06 3.48 0.23
CA PHE A 229 -14.06 4.07 -0.66
C PHE A 229 -14.59 5.36 -0.06
N ALA A 230 -14.40 6.47 -0.78
CA ALA A 230 -15.00 7.74 -0.45
C ALA A 230 -15.75 8.32 -1.63
N PHE A 231 -16.98 8.74 -1.35
CA PHE A 231 -17.80 9.53 -2.25
C PHE A 231 -18.03 10.89 -1.59
N ASN A 232 -17.56 11.95 -2.24
CA ASN A 232 -17.70 13.32 -1.77
C ASN A 232 -18.58 14.09 -2.74
N PHE A 233 -19.44 14.94 -2.18
CA PHE A 233 -20.44 15.70 -2.91
C PHE A 233 -20.37 17.17 -2.51
N GLY A 234 -20.47 18.06 -3.49
CA GLY A 234 -20.60 19.49 -3.27
C GLY A 234 -21.73 20.05 -4.13
N ALA A 235 -22.47 21.01 -3.59
CA ALA A 235 -23.43 21.79 -4.36
C ALA A 235 -23.38 23.26 -3.96
N ALA A 236 -23.34 24.15 -4.96
CA ALA A 236 -23.34 25.60 -4.78
C ALA A 236 -24.37 26.25 -5.70
N ARG A 237 -25.00 27.33 -5.24
CA ARG A 237 -25.93 28.11 -6.08
C ARG A 237 -25.70 29.60 -5.91
N PRO A 238 -25.33 30.34 -6.96
CA PRO A 238 -25.17 31.78 -6.89
C PRO A 238 -26.51 32.51 -6.97
N PHE A 239 -26.74 33.40 -6.01
CA PHE A 239 -27.86 34.35 -5.97
C PHE A 239 -27.32 35.75 -6.23
N HIS A 240 -27.83 36.40 -7.26
CA HIS A 240 -27.40 37.75 -7.64
C HIS A 240 -28.26 38.77 -6.87
N LEU A 241 -27.59 39.75 -6.27
CA LEU A 241 -28.21 40.88 -5.57
C LEU A 241 -27.93 42.16 -6.37
N GLY A 242 -28.75 42.39 -7.39
CA GLY A 242 -28.51 43.44 -8.38
C GLY A 242 -27.37 43.08 -9.34
N GLU A 243 -26.70 44.09 -9.88
CA GLU A 243 -25.68 43.91 -10.94
C GLU A 243 -24.26 43.67 -10.40
N ARG A 244 -24.00 44.05 -9.14
CA ARG A 244 -22.63 44.07 -8.56
C ARG A 244 -22.39 43.00 -7.50
N PHE A 245 -23.43 42.56 -6.81
CA PHE A 245 -23.27 41.69 -5.66
C PHE A 245 -23.80 40.28 -5.92
N GLN A 246 -23.12 39.28 -5.37
CA GLN A 246 -23.52 37.88 -5.46
C GLN A 246 -23.25 37.14 -4.14
N ILE A 247 -24.24 36.38 -3.69
CA ILE A 247 -24.13 35.46 -2.55
C ILE A 247 -24.14 34.03 -3.07
N ILE A 248 -23.16 33.22 -2.67
CA ILE A 248 -23.03 31.82 -3.08
C ILE A 248 -23.01 30.94 -1.83
N PRO A 249 -24.18 30.46 -1.36
CA PRO A 249 -24.21 29.33 -0.45
C PRO A 249 -23.68 28.06 -1.13
N LYS A 250 -22.96 27.26 -0.35
CA LYS A 250 -22.43 25.96 -0.73
C LYS A 250 -22.60 24.96 0.41
N VAL A 251 -22.96 23.73 0.07
CA VAL A 251 -22.95 22.57 0.95
C VAL A 251 -21.95 21.55 0.40
N GLU A 252 -21.15 20.96 1.28
CA GLU A 252 -20.22 19.88 0.97
C GLU A 252 -20.43 18.74 1.95
N VAL A 253 -20.39 17.52 1.45
CA VAL A 253 -20.46 16.30 2.25
C VAL A 253 -19.30 15.41 1.84
N PHE A 254 -18.42 15.10 2.78
CA PHE A 254 -17.30 14.19 2.62
C PHE A 254 -17.67 12.82 3.19
N ASN A 255 -17.17 11.75 2.56
CA ASN A 255 -17.50 10.38 2.93
C ASN A 255 -19.02 10.18 3.06
N LEU A 256 -19.77 10.52 2.00
CA LEU A 256 -21.24 10.54 1.96
C LEU A 256 -21.87 9.22 2.41
N PHE A 257 -21.21 8.08 2.18
CA PHE A 257 -21.71 6.77 2.59
C PHE A 257 -21.26 6.33 4.00
N ASN A 258 -20.46 7.16 4.69
CA ASN A 258 -19.95 6.89 6.03
C ASN A 258 -19.17 5.56 6.11
N ASN A 259 -18.33 5.29 5.11
CA ASN A 259 -17.45 4.13 5.14
C ASN A 259 -16.38 4.33 6.22
N LYS A 260 -15.98 3.25 6.90
CA LYS A 260 -14.97 3.33 7.96
C LYS A 260 -13.61 3.81 7.45
N ASN A 261 -13.23 3.39 6.23
CA ASN A 261 -11.96 3.75 5.60
C ASN A 261 -10.78 3.59 6.57
N ASN A 262 -10.65 2.40 7.18
CA ASN A 262 -9.68 2.19 8.25
C ASN A 262 -8.25 2.52 7.77
N ILE A 263 -7.51 3.22 8.61
CA ILE A 263 -6.12 3.59 8.39
C ILE A 263 -5.25 2.60 9.17
N ASN A 264 -4.40 1.86 8.45
CA ASN A 264 -3.51 0.81 8.96
C ASN A 264 -4.12 -0.07 10.07
N THR A 265 -4.79 -1.16 9.68
CA THR A 265 -5.51 -2.06 10.60
C THR A 265 -4.63 -3.06 11.36
N ILE A 266 -3.30 -3.01 11.22
CA ILE A 266 -2.41 -3.94 11.93
C ILE A 266 -2.05 -3.35 13.29
N SER A 267 -2.97 -3.52 14.24
CA SER A 267 -2.69 -3.35 15.66
C SER A 267 -2.26 -4.69 16.25
N GLY A 268 -0.97 -4.83 16.54
CA GLY A 268 -0.42 -5.88 17.39
C GLY A 268 0.65 -5.26 18.27
N SER A 269 0.66 -5.58 19.56
CA SER A 269 1.71 -5.14 20.50
C SER A 269 3.08 -5.53 19.96
N GLY A 270 3.80 -4.56 19.40
CA GLY A 270 5.07 -4.79 18.72
C GLY A 270 5.23 -4.04 17.40
N THR A 271 4.16 -3.48 16.80
CA THR A 271 4.34 -2.51 15.72
C THR A 271 4.96 -1.24 16.31
N PRO A 272 6.14 -0.82 15.84
CA PRO A 272 6.77 0.39 16.36
C PRO A 272 5.83 1.58 16.16
N LEU A 273 5.96 2.61 17.01
CA LEU A 273 5.30 3.92 16.81
C LEU A 273 5.60 4.52 15.41
N PHE A 274 6.64 3.99 14.75
CA PHE A 274 7.01 4.15 13.36
C PHE A 274 6.89 2.79 12.65
N ASP A 275 5.67 2.37 12.33
CA ASP A 275 5.48 1.33 11.32
C ASP A 275 5.72 2.01 9.97
N PHE A 276 6.70 1.54 9.21
CA PHE A 276 7.14 2.17 7.97
C PHE A 276 6.30 1.74 6.76
N ASP A 277 5.07 1.31 7.02
CA ASP A 277 4.05 0.95 6.04
C ASP A 277 3.48 2.16 5.27
N GLY A 278 4.02 3.36 5.52
CA GLY A 278 3.65 4.61 4.87
C GLY A 278 2.58 5.42 5.61
N PHE A 279 2.07 4.96 6.77
CA PHE A 279 1.03 5.67 7.53
C PHE A 279 1.49 6.08 8.94
N ILE A 280 1.39 7.39 9.23
CA ILE A 280 1.64 7.96 10.58
C ILE A 280 0.35 7.93 11.44
N ARG A 281 -0.75 7.39 10.90
CA ARG A 281 -2.06 7.33 11.55
C ARG A 281 -2.54 5.88 11.57
N GLN A 282 -3.12 5.47 12.69
CA GLN A 282 -3.83 4.21 12.84
C GLN A 282 -5.27 4.48 13.28
N GLY A 283 -6.19 3.59 12.94
CA GLY A 283 -7.56 3.60 13.42
C GLY A 283 -8.59 3.71 12.30
N VAL A 284 -9.69 4.41 12.58
CA VAL A 284 -10.78 4.61 11.63
C VAL A 284 -10.53 5.91 10.86
N GLY A 285 -10.79 5.92 9.56
CA GLY A 285 -10.71 7.12 8.75
C GLY A 285 -11.78 8.14 9.13
N ASP A 286 -11.74 9.31 8.49
CA ASP A 286 -12.68 10.38 8.80
C ASP A 286 -14.12 9.92 8.53
N PRO A 287 -15.05 10.15 9.49
CA PRO A 287 -16.44 9.79 9.32
C PRO A 287 -17.10 10.68 8.25
N ARG A 288 -18.40 10.54 8.06
CA ARG A 288 -19.16 11.49 7.25
C ARG A 288 -19.07 12.89 7.87
N GLU A 289 -18.57 13.83 7.08
CA GLU A 289 -18.46 15.24 7.47
C GLU A 289 -19.31 16.10 6.53
N ALA A 290 -19.94 17.14 7.07
CA ALA A 290 -20.70 18.10 6.28
C ALA A 290 -20.22 19.52 6.59
N GLN A 291 -20.02 20.32 5.55
CA GLN A 291 -19.62 21.71 5.63
C GLN A 291 -20.65 22.60 4.93
N LEU A 292 -20.94 23.73 5.56
CA LEU A 292 -21.72 24.81 4.97
C LEU A 292 -20.81 26.04 4.84
N SER A 293 -20.85 26.68 3.68
CA SER A 293 -20.14 27.94 3.47
C SER A 293 -20.99 28.92 2.67
N VAL A 294 -20.72 30.20 2.87
CA VAL A 294 -21.33 31.30 2.10
C VAL A 294 -20.21 32.19 1.61
N ARG A 295 -20.13 32.40 0.30
CA ARG A 295 -19.20 33.35 -0.33
C ARG A 295 -19.97 34.59 -0.79
N PHE A 296 -19.45 35.77 -0.46
CA PHE A 296 -19.93 37.04 -0.99
C PHE A 296 -18.94 37.57 -2.03
N GLN A 297 -19.44 38.01 -3.18
CA GLN A 297 -18.66 38.64 -4.26
C GLN A 297 -19.24 40.02 -4.56
N PHE A 298 -18.37 41.00 -4.80
CA PHE A 298 -18.67 42.41 -5.02
C PHE A 298 -17.89 42.97 -6.21
#